data_AF-A0A350T656-F1
#
_entry.id   AF-A0A350T656-F1
#
_cell.length_a   1.000
_cell.length_b   1.000
_cell.length_c   1.000
_cell.angle_alpha   90.00
_cell.angle_beta   90.00
_cell.angle_gamma   90.00
#
_symmetry.space_group_name_H-M   'P 1'
#
loop_
_entity.id
_entity.type
_entity.pdbx_description
1 polymer ?
#
loop_
_entity_poly.entity_id
_entity_poly.type
_entity_poly.pdbx_seq_one_letter_code
_entity_poly.pdbx_strand_id
1 'polypeptide(L)'
;MRRLARLITVITVLAPTILTTWASPTLAAPPANDAFQSTWARTDQPVVVGNATRTWMWGPEANSHAGIEPYKEAPRGWRTVQYFDKSRMEITHPDASDDGVWYVTNGLLATEMISGSQQIGDDQLAFGSPAEINVAGDPDDPTGPTYATFTALSFPGYTVDPAIDAAVASRIDRDGAVHDDPTLTARGVTITFYDSVTQHNIAGPFWSFMNSSGVIFD
;
A
#
# COMPACT_ATOMS: atom_id res chain seq x y z
N MET A 1 -7.14 -73.65 -34.92
CA MET A 1 -6.12 -72.65 -34.51
C MET A 1 -6.85 -71.37 -34.11
N ARG A 2 -6.58 -70.87 -32.89
CA ARG A 2 -7.40 -69.91 -32.13
C ARG A 2 -7.33 -68.50 -32.73
N ARG A 3 -8.48 -67.86 -33.00
CA ARG A 3 -8.57 -66.43 -33.35
C ARG A 3 -8.64 -65.62 -32.05
N LEU A 4 -7.57 -64.88 -31.73
CA LEU A 4 -7.55 -63.91 -30.63
C LEU A 4 -8.20 -62.60 -31.07
N ALA A 5 -9.24 -62.18 -30.36
CA ALA A 5 -9.71 -60.78 -30.37
C ALA A 5 -8.75 -59.95 -29.51
N ARG A 6 -8.26 -58.82 -30.02
CA ARG A 6 -7.50 -57.82 -29.25
C ARG A 6 -8.41 -56.62 -28.99
N LEU A 7 -8.80 -56.41 -27.73
CA LEU A 7 -9.32 -55.13 -27.24
C LEU A 7 -8.17 -54.11 -27.25
N ILE A 8 -8.42 -52.93 -27.80
CA ILE A 8 -7.54 -51.76 -27.64
C ILE A 8 -8.21 -50.87 -26.58
N THR A 9 -7.64 -50.84 -25.38
CA THR A 9 -7.99 -49.88 -24.33
C THR A 9 -7.10 -48.64 -24.52
N VAL A 10 -7.70 -47.51 -24.88
CA VAL A 10 -7.01 -46.21 -24.92
C VAL A 10 -7.01 -45.65 -23.50
N ILE A 11 -5.83 -45.53 -22.89
CA ILE A 11 -5.64 -44.84 -21.61
C ILE A 11 -5.28 -43.39 -21.93
N THR A 12 -6.22 -42.48 -21.71
CA THR A 12 -5.98 -41.04 -21.80
C THR A 12 -5.36 -40.57 -20.48
N VAL A 13 -4.07 -40.25 -20.50
CA VAL A 13 -3.37 -39.66 -19.35
C VAL A 13 -3.66 -38.16 -19.33
N LEU A 14 -4.49 -37.70 -18.39
CA LEU A 14 -4.63 -36.27 -18.08
C LEU A 14 -3.42 -35.86 -17.22
N ALA A 15 -2.54 -35.02 -17.77
CA ALA A 15 -1.50 -34.37 -17.00
C ALA A 15 -2.07 -33.12 -16.30
N PRO A 16 -1.90 -32.95 -14.97
CA PRO A 16 -2.28 -31.71 -14.31
C PRO A 16 -1.28 -30.61 -14.66
N THR A 17 -1.73 -29.59 -15.38
CA THR A 17 -0.97 -28.34 -15.56
C THR A 17 -0.90 -27.60 -14.24
N ILE A 18 0.27 -27.66 -13.60
CA ILE A 18 0.62 -26.80 -12.47
C ILE A 18 0.87 -25.40 -13.04
N LEU A 19 -0.08 -24.50 -12.85
CA LEU A 19 0.11 -23.07 -13.08
C LEU A 19 1.05 -22.54 -11.98
N THR A 20 2.34 -22.44 -12.30
CA THR A 20 3.30 -21.70 -11.49
C THR A 20 3.09 -20.22 -11.78
N THR A 21 2.48 -19.50 -10.83
CA THR A 21 2.46 -18.04 -10.84
C THR A 21 3.86 -17.55 -10.49
N TRP A 22 4.63 -17.16 -11.50
CA TRP A 22 5.89 -16.47 -11.27
C TRP A 22 5.56 -15.07 -10.74
N ALA A 23 5.90 -14.81 -9.47
CA ALA A 23 5.99 -13.44 -8.97
C ALA A 23 7.08 -12.75 -9.79
N SER A 24 6.69 -11.82 -10.66
CA SER A 24 7.68 -10.99 -11.35
C SER A 24 8.33 -10.08 -10.31
N PRO A 25 9.67 -9.96 -10.29
CA PRO A 25 10.33 -9.01 -9.39
C PRO A 25 9.77 -7.61 -9.65
N THR A 26 9.48 -6.90 -8.57
CA THR A 26 9.13 -5.49 -8.59
C THR A 26 10.26 -4.73 -9.30
N LEU A 27 9.96 -4.05 -10.41
CA LEU A 27 10.96 -3.31 -11.16
C LEU A 27 11.23 -1.99 -10.46
N ALA A 28 12.42 -1.86 -9.91
CA ALA A 28 13.08 -0.59 -9.64
C ALA A 28 13.01 0.30 -10.89
N ALA A 29 12.28 1.41 -10.81
CA ALA A 29 12.15 2.38 -11.89
C ALA A 29 12.37 3.80 -11.36
N PRO A 30 12.97 4.70 -12.16
CA PRO A 30 12.99 6.11 -11.81
C PRO A 30 11.56 6.68 -11.81
N PRO A 31 11.30 7.78 -11.09
CA PRO A 31 10.11 8.58 -11.28
C PRO A 31 9.89 8.88 -12.77
N ALA A 32 8.67 8.62 -13.25
CA ALA A 32 8.43 8.42 -14.67
C ALA A 32 8.30 9.72 -15.50
N ASN A 33 8.20 10.87 -14.84
CA ASN A 33 8.12 12.18 -15.45
C ASN A 33 8.71 13.25 -14.50
N ASP A 34 8.92 14.46 -15.01
CA ASP A 34 9.56 15.55 -14.27
C ASP A 34 8.78 15.96 -13.02
N ALA A 35 7.45 15.87 -13.05
CA ALA A 35 6.61 16.20 -11.89
C ALA A 35 6.81 15.18 -10.76
N PHE A 36 6.70 13.87 -11.05
CA PHE A 36 6.99 12.81 -10.09
C PHE A 36 8.43 12.86 -9.59
N GLN A 37 9.39 13.14 -10.48
CA GLN A 37 10.80 13.29 -10.12
C GLN A 37 10.99 14.46 -9.15
N SER A 38 10.36 15.60 -9.41
CA SER A 38 10.46 16.80 -8.55
C SER A 38 9.83 16.54 -7.18
N THR A 39 8.65 15.92 -7.14
CA THR A 39 7.97 15.54 -5.89
C THR A 39 8.81 14.57 -5.05
N TRP A 40 9.42 13.56 -5.68
CA TRP A 40 10.30 12.60 -4.99
C TRP A 40 11.61 13.28 -4.55
N ALA A 41 12.25 14.04 -5.45
CA ALA A 41 13.54 14.66 -5.21
C ALA A 41 13.51 15.66 -4.05
N ARG A 42 12.42 16.42 -3.94
CA ARG A 42 12.21 17.38 -2.86
C ARG A 42 12.37 16.74 -1.48
N THR A 43 11.85 15.54 -1.27
CA THR A 43 11.81 14.92 0.06
C THR A 43 12.81 13.78 0.24
N ASP A 44 13.08 12.97 -0.78
CA ASP A 44 13.86 11.73 -0.61
C ASP A 44 15.28 11.84 -1.16
N GLN A 45 15.57 12.74 -2.11
CA GLN A 45 16.95 12.97 -2.57
C GLN A 45 17.91 13.44 -1.46
N PRO A 46 17.53 14.31 -0.51
CA PRO A 46 18.39 14.66 0.63
C PRO A 46 18.81 13.44 1.47
N VAL A 47 17.95 12.42 1.56
CA VAL A 47 18.26 11.16 2.25
C VAL A 47 19.26 10.35 1.42
N VAL A 48 19.05 10.23 0.10
CA VAL A 48 19.97 9.54 -0.82
C VAL A 48 21.40 10.10 -0.73
N VAL A 49 21.55 11.42 -0.77
CA VAL A 49 22.88 12.06 -0.79
C VAL A 49 23.48 12.26 0.61
N GLY A 50 22.80 11.81 1.67
CA GLY A 50 23.28 11.91 3.05
C GLY A 50 23.17 13.30 3.68
N ASN A 51 22.41 14.22 3.07
CA ASN A 51 22.16 15.55 3.63
C ASN A 51 21.04 15.56 4.68
N ALA A 52 20.23 14.50 4.76
CA ALA A 52 19.20 14.32 5.77
C ALA A 52 19.26 12.90 6.38
N THR A 53 19.25 12.83 7.71
CA THR A 53 19.23 11.56 8.46
C THR A 53 17.82 11.27 8.99
N ARG A 54 16.90 10.88 8.09
CA ARG A 54 15.52 10.49 8.40
C ARG A 54 15.05 9.36 7.49
N THR A 55 13.87 8.79 7.78
CA THR A 55 13.25 7.77 6.91
C THR A 55 12.73 8.35 5.59
N TRP A 56 12.42 7.46 4.65
CA TRP A 56 11.84 7.77 3.34
C TRP A 56 10.38 8.21 3.44
N MET A 57 10.03 9.25 2.67
CA MET A 57 8.64 9.69 2.49
C MET A 57 7.92 8.85 1.44
N TRP A 58 8.60 8.53 0.33
CA TRP A 58 8.08 7.74 -0.79
C TRP A 58 8.76 6.38 -0.88
N GLY A 59 10.09 6.36 -0.75
CA GLY A 59 10.92 5.18 -0.93
C GLY A 59 12.22 5.51 -1.67
N PRO A 60 13.20 4.59 -1.70
CA PRO A 60 14.46 4.80 -2.41
C PRO A 60 14.25 4.98 -3.93
N GLU A 61 13.22 4.37 -4.50
CA GLU A 61 12.85 4.45 -5.92
C GLU A 61 11.38 4.05 -6.13
N ALA A 62 10.90 4.12 -7.38
CA ALA A 62 9.57 3.63 -7.73
C ALA A 62 9.60 2.12 -7.98
N ASN A 63 8.48 1.47 -7.66
CA ASN A 63 8.25 0.03 -7.81
C ASN A 63 7.60 -0.36 -9.14
N SER A 64 7.27 0.64 -9.95
CA SER A 64 6.61 0.46 -11.24
C SER A 64 7.07 1.51 -12.24
N HIS A 65 6.93 1.21 -13.53
CA HIS A 65 6.83 2.27 -14.53
C HIS A 65 5.53 3.08 -14.33
N ALA A 66 5.38 4.20 -15.04
CA ALA A 66 4.10 4.90 -15.10
C ALA A 66 3.00 3.98 -15.64
N GLY A 67 1.88 3.94 -14.92
CA GLY A 67 0.63 3.33 -15.32
C GLY A 67 -0.41 4.37 -15.70
N ILE A 68 -1.45 3.92 -16.38
CA ILE A 68 -2.64 4.71 -16.69
C ILE A 68 -3.83 4.01 -16.03
N GLU A 69 -4.52 4.72 -15.14
CA GLU A 69 -5.70 4.22 -14.40
C GLU A 69 -6.96 4.98 -14.81
N PRO A 70 -8.13 4.34 -14.83
CA PRO A 70 -9.38 5.03 -15.13
C PRO A 70 -9.69 6.05 -14.04
N TYR A 71 -10.05 7.27 -14.45
CA TYR A 71 -10.53 8.31 -13.56
C TYR A 71 -11.49 9.22 -14.32
N LYS A 72 -12.77 9.18 -13.99
CA LYS A 72 -13.85 9.76 -14.81
C LYS A 72 -13.67 11.26 -15.05
N GLU A 73 -13.27 12.01 -14.04
CA GLU A 73 -13.10 13.46 -14.10
C GLU A 73 -11.78 13.88 -14.77
N ALA A 74 -10.84 12.96 -14.96
CA ALA A 74 -9.58 13.24 -15.66
C ALA A 74 -9.82 13.49 -17.16
N PRO A 75 -8.97 14.28 -17.83
CA PRO A 75 -9.01 14.41 -19.29
C PRO A 75 -8.95 13.04 -19.96
N ARG A 76 -9.92 12.77 -20.84
CA ARG A 76 -10.08 11.48 -21.53
C ARG A 76 -10.46 10.30 -20.61
N GLY A 77 -10.74 10.53 -19.34
CA GLY A 77 -11.17 9.50 -18.38
C GLY A 77 -10.02 8.69 -17.77
N TRP A 78 -8.78 9.20 -17.78
CA TRP A 78 -7.61 8.47 -17.29
C TRP A 78 -6.62 9.37 -16.53
N ARG A 79 -6.12 8.89 -15.38
CA ARG A 79 -5.02 9.50 -14.62
C ARG A 79 -3.71 8.76 -14.86
N THR A 80 -2.60 9.47 -14.74
CA THR A 80 -1.26 8.85 -14.73
C THR A 80 -0.88 8.52 -13.30
N VAL A 81 -0.34 7.33 -13.05
CA VAL A 81 0.06 6.89 -11.71
C VAL A 81 1.44 6.26 -11.71
N GLN A 82 2.11 6.27 -10.56
CA GLN A 82 3.29 5.46 -10.33
C GLN A 82 3.36 5.01 -8.87
N TYR A 83 3.75 3.76 -8.64
CA TYR A 83 3.76 3.14 -7.32
C TYR A 83 5.15 3.22 -6.68
N PHE A 84 5.18 3.51 -5.39
CA PHE A 84 6.36 3.58 -4.54
C PHE A 84 6.12 2.74 -3.28
N ASP A 85 7.17 2.52 -2.47
CA ASP A 85 7.09 1.72 -1.24
C ASP A 85 6.03 2.23 -0.26
N LYS A 86 5.90 3.56 -0.14
CA LYS A 86 5.04 4.18 0.88
C LYS A 86 3.69 4.66 0.35
N SER A 87 3.53 4.84 -0.96
CA SER A 87 2.27 5.28 -1.57
C SER A 87 2.28 5.20 -3.12
N ARG A 88 1.24 5.74 -3.74
CA ARG A 88 1.10 6.00 -5.18
C ARG A 88 1.12 7.51 -5.43
N MET A 89 1.92 7.95 -6.40
CA MET A 89 1.83 9.29 -6.97
C MET A 89 0.82 9.29 -8.12
N GLU A 90 0.04 10.36 -8.23
CA GLU A 90 -1.00 10.49 -9.25
C GLU A 90 -1.01 11.87 -9.90
N ILE A 91 -1.27 11.92 -11.21
CA ILE A 91 -1.61 13.13 -11.95
C ILE A 91 -2.98 12.88 -12.61
N THR A 92 -4.03 13.45 -12.00
CA THR A 92 -5.42 13.35 -12.49
C THR A 92 -5.72 14.37 -13.56
N HIS A 93 -5.23 15.61 -13.41
CA HIS A 93 -5.45 16.71 -14.35
C HIS A 93 -4.11 17.17 -14.95
N PRO A 94 -3.58 16.46 -15.98
CA PRO A 94 -2.34 16.86 -16.63
C PRO A 94 -2.45 18.23 -17.34
N ASP A 95 -3.66 18.71 -17.58
CA ASP A 95 -4.00 20.02 -18.15
C ASP A 95 -4.09 21.14 -17.09
N ALA A 96 -4.00 20.83 -15.80
CA ALA A 96 -3.91 21.82 -14.74
C ALA A 96 -2.52 22.49 -14.70
N SER A 97 -2.46 23.69 -14.12
CA SER A 97 -1.18 24.32 -13.82
C SER A 97 -0.46 23.56 -12.72
N ASP A 98 0.82 23.25 -12.93
CA ASP A 98 1.68 22.70 -11.89
C ASP A 98 2.05 23.80 -10.88
N ASP A 99 1.42 23.76 -9.71
CA ASP A 99 1.70 24.65 -8.58
C ASP A 99 2.74 24.07 -7.61
N GLY A 100 3.32 22.92 -7.94
CA GLY A 100 4.31 22.18 -7.15
C GLY A 100 3.76 21.50 -5.90
N VAL A 101 2.47 21.64 -5.59
CA VAL A 101 1.89 21.14 -4.33
C VAL A 101 0.73 20.17 -4.60
N TRP A 102 -0.18 20.52 -5.50
CA TRP A 102 -1.42 19.77 -5.75
C TRP A 102 -1.45 19.11 -7.13
N TYR A 103 -0.45 19.37 -7.98
CA TYR A 103 -0.35 18.74 -9.29
C TYR A 103 -0.08 17.24 -9.20
N VAL A 104 0.79 16.83 -8.27
CA VAL A 104 1.02 15.43 -7.92
C VAL A 104 0.38 15.16 -6.56
N THR A 105 -0.61 14.28 -6.52
CA THR A 105 -1.29 13.91 -5.27
C THR A 105 -0.82 12.55 -4.75
N ASN A 106 -1.03 12.34 -3.45
CA ASN A 106 -0.89 11.05 -2.82
C ASN A 106 -2.22 10.29 -2.96
N GLY A 107 -2.18 9.15 -3.63
CA GLY A 107 -3.36 8.31 -3.83
C GLY A 107 -3.93 7.72 -2.54
N LEU A 108 -5.10 7.09 -2.65
CA LEU A 108 -5.75 6.37 -1.55
C LEU A 108 -5.32 4.90 -1.44
N LEU A 109 -4.14 4.53 -1.96
CA LEU A 109 -3.77 3.14 -2.23
C LEU A 109 -3.95 2.21 -1.02
N ALA A 110 -3.50 2.60 0.18
CA ALA A 110 -3.70 1.78 1.38
C ALA A 110 -5.18 1.58 1.70
N THR A 111 -5.99 2.63 1.63
CA THR A 111 -7.45 2.57 1.82
C THR A 111 -8.12 1.72 0.75
N GLU A 112 -7.71 1.84 -0.52
CA GLU A 112 -8.21 1.03 -1.64
C GLU A 112 -7.89 -0.46 -1.42
N MET A 113 -6.68 -0.79 -0.96
CA MET A 113 -6.27 -2.16 -0.67
C MET A 113 -6.99 -2.74 0.56
N ILE A 114 -7.25 -1.94 1.60
CA ILE A 114 -8.01 -2.40 2.77
C ILE A 114 -9.49 -2.60 2.41
N SER A 115 -10.09 -1.68 1.68
CA SER A 115 -11.53 -1.72 1.37
C SER A 115 -11.87 -2.60 0.16
N GLY A 116 -10.88 -2.92 -0.68
CA GLY A 116 -11.10 -3.50 -2.01
C GLY A 116 -11.79 -2.53 -2.99
N SER A 117 -11.92 -1.25 -2.65
CA SER A 117 -12.65 -0.27 -3.46
C SER A 117 -11.68 0.75 -4.05
N GLN A 118 -11.42 0.65 -5.35
CA GLN A 118 -10.51 1.57 -6.07
C GLN A 118 -11.24 2.85 -6.46
N GLN A 119 -10.62 4.01 -6.23
CA GLN A 119 -11.14 5.28 -6.71
C GLN A 119 -10.97 5.40 -8.22
N ILE A 120 -12.07 5.59 -8.94
CA ILE A 120 -12.13 5.76 -10.40
C ILE A 120 -12.79 7.08 -10.82
N GLY A 121 -12.94 8.00 -9.87
CA GLY A 121 -13.49 9.34 -10.03
C GLY A 121 -13.67 9.99 -8.66
N ASP A 122 -14.03 11.28 -8.63
CA ASP A 122 -14.13 12.06 -7.38
C ASP A 122 -15.04 11.36 -6.35
N ASP A 123 -16.23 10.93 -6.79
CA ASP A 123 -17.23 10.22 -6.00
C ASP A 123 -17.55 8.82 -6.57
N GLN A 124 -16.61 8.21 -7.29
CA GLN A 124 -16.83 6.91 -7.95
C GLN A 124 -15.81 5.86 -7.53
N LEU A 125 -16.31 4.68 -7.18
CA LEU A 125 -15.52 3.54 -6.76
C LEU A 125 -15.78 2.33 -7.67
N ALA A 126 -14.71 1.63 -8.03
CA ALA A 126 -14.76 0.29 -8.58
C ALA A 126 -14.59 -0.72 -7.44
N PHE A 127 -15.61 -1.55 -7.22
CA PHE A 127 -15.59 -2.55 -6.15
C PHE A 127 -14.87 -3.83 -6.59
N GLY A 128 -13.95 -4.28 -5.75
CA GLY A 128 -13.25 -5.55 -5.83
C GLY A 128 -13.24 -6.26 -4.48
N SER A 129 -12.19 -7.03 -4.22
CA SER A 129 -11.95 -7.66 -2.92
C SER A 129 -10.80 -6.96 -2.22
N PRO A 130 -10.84 -6.85 -0.88
CA PRO A 130 -9.68 -6.43 -0.10
C PRO A 130 -8.41 -7.21 -0.46
N ALA A 131 -7.26 -6.57 -0.37
CA ALA A 131 -6.00 -7.14 -0.84
C ALA A 131 -5.39 -8.12 0.18
N GLU A 132 -5.17 -9.36 -0.26
CA GLU A 132 -4.52 -10.42 0.54
C GLU A 132 -2.99 -10.35 0.51
N ILE A 133 -2.44 -9.14 0.41
CA ILE A 133 -1.00 -8.86 0.41
C ILE A 133 -0.60 -8.44 1.82
N ASN A 134 0.51 -8.99 2.33
CA ASN A 134 1.04 -8.66 3.65
C ASN A 134 1.33 -7.15 3.76
N VAL A 135 0.88 -6.52 4.85
CA VAL A 135 1.08 -5.07 5.08
C VAL A 135 2.54 -4.71 5.33
N ALA A 136 3.30 -5.67 5.88
CA ALA A 136 4.71 -5.55 6.18
C ALA A 136 5.34 -6.96 6.25
N GLY A 137 6.66 -7.01 6.09
CA GLY A 137 7.42 -8.27 6.13
C GLY A 137 7.50 -8.95 4.78
N ASP A 138 7.86 -10.23 4.80
CA ASP A 138 8.06 -11.02 3.59
C ASP A 138 6.71 -11.36 2.93
N PRO A 139 6.59 -11.31 1.58
CA PRO A 139 5.34 -11.61 0.89
C PRO A 139 4.79 -13.02 1.13
N ASP A 140 5.63 -13.97 1.54
CA ASP A 140 5.26 -15.36 1.81
C ASP A 140 5.08 -15.67 3.31
N ASP A 141 5.16 -14.66 4.20
CA ASP A 141 4.83 -14.83 5.62
C ASP A 141 3.35 -15.21 5.79
N PRO A 142 3.03 -16.41 6.30
CA PRO A 142 1.66 -16.88 6.43
C PRO A 142 0.95 -16.33 7.68
N THR A 143 1.65 -15.61 8.55
CA THR A 143 1.16 -15.16 9.86
C THR A 143 0.96 -13.66 9.96
N GLY A 144 1.60 -12.89 9.08
CA GLY A 144 1.45 -11.43 9.03
C GLY A 144 0.03 -11.00 8.65
N PRO A 145 -0.48 -9.89 9.18
CA PRO A 145 -1.68 -9.23 8.67
C PRO A 145 -1.54 -8.83 7.19
N THR A 146 -2.62 -9.00 6.43
CA THR A 146 -2.75 -8.44 5.09
C THR A 146 -3.48 -7.10 5.13
N TYR A 147 -3.55 -6.38 4.02
CA TYR A 147 -4.45 -5.23 3.93
C TYR A 147 -5.92 -5.63 4.18
N ALA A 148 -6.34 -6.83 3.72
CA ALA A 148 -7.67 -7.36 3.98
C ALA A 148 -7.97 -7.53 5.48
N THR A 149 -6.97 -7.87 6.30
CA THR A 149 -7.10 -7.97 7.77
C THR A 149 -7.68 -6.70 8.40
N PHE A 150 -7.38 -5.52 7.85
CA PHE A 150 -7.80 -4.24 8.43
C PHE A 150 -9.22 -3.79 8.03
N THR A 151 -9.93 -4.55 7.20
CA THR A 151 -11.29 -4.18 6.73
C THR A 151 -12.24 -3.89 7.89
N ALA A 152 -12.18 -4.72 8.95
CA ALA A 152 -13.01 -4.58 10.15
C ALA A 152 -12.41 -3.63 11.21
N LEU A 153 -11.21 -3.11 10.98
CA LEU A 153 -10.43 -2.29 11.93
C LEU A 153 -10.18 -0.87 11.40
N SER A 154 -10.86 -0.46 10.34
CA SER A 154 -10.67 0.83 9.70
C SER A 154 -11.90 1.73 9.84
N PHE A 155 -11.65 3.04 9.97
CA PHE A 155 -12.70 4.05 9.89
C PHE A 155 -13.39 4.00 8.50
N PRO A 156 -14.72 4.19 8.41
CA PRO A 156 -15.67 4.52 9.48
C PRO A 156 -16.25 3.30 10.23
N GLY A 157 -15.87 2.07 9.87
CA GLY A 157 -16.44 0.85 10.45
C GLY A 157 -15.90 0.49 11.84
N TYR A 158 -14.76 1.06 12.22
CA TYR A 158 -14.10 0.86 13.51
C TYR A 158 -13.65 2.19 14.09
N THR A 159 -13.94 2.39 15.37
CA THR A 159 -13.67 3.62 16.10
C THR A 159 -13.14 3.27 17.47
N VAL A 160 -12.16 4.02 17.96
CA VAL A 160 -11.57 3.81 19.29
C VAL A 160 -11.64 5.10 20.08
N ASP A 161 -11.85 4.99 21.39
CA ASP A 161 -11.79 6.16 22.26
C ASP A 161 -10.37 6.76 22.28
N PRO A 162 -10.24 8.09 22.45
CA PRO A 162 -8.94 8.71 22.67
C PRO A 162 -8.23 8.07 23.87
N ALA A 163 -6.99 7.63 23.67
CA ALA A 163 -6.20 6.91 24.67
C ALA A 163 -4.80 7.52 24.83
N ILE A 164 -4.72 8.86 24.87
CA ILE A 164 -3.47 9.59 25.09
C ILE A 164 -2.76 9.07 26.35
N ASP A 165 -1.43 8.97 26.26
CA ASP A 165 -0.51 8.42 27.27
C ASP A 165 -0.63 6.92 27.54
N ALA A 166 -1.63 6.23 26.97
CA ALA A 166 -1.72 4.77 27.08
C ALA A 166 -0.57 4.09 26.32
N ALA A 167 -0.06 3.00 26.89
CA ALA A 167 0.97 2.19 26.25
C ALA A 167 0.41 1.45 25.03
N VAL A 168 1.18 1.42 23.95
CA VAL A 168 0.85 0.60 22.76
C VAL A 168 1.25 -0.84 23.07
N ALA A 169 0.28 -1.62 23.54
CA ALA A 169 0.48 -2.98 24.03
C ALA A 169 -0.45 -4.01 23.38
N SER A 170 -1.07 -3.70 22.24
CA SER A 170 -1.94 -4.65 21.52
C SER A 170 -1.30 -5.11 20.21
N ARG A 171 -1.69 -6.30 19.76
CA ARG A 171 -1.31 -6.89 18.47
C ARG A 171 -2.56 -7.21 17.66
N ILE A 172 -2.43 -7.13 16.35
CA ILE A 172 -3.43 -7.63 15.42
C ILE A 172 -2.88 -8.91 14.81
N ASP A 173 -3.63 -10.00 14.87
CA ASP A 173 -3.29 -11.23 14.14
C ASP A 173 -3.82 -11.19 12.69
N ARG A 174 -3.47 -12.21 11.90
CA ARG A 174 -3.88 -12.30 10.49
C ARG A 174 -5.40 -12.32 10.29
N ASP A 175 -6.14 -12.86 11.24
CA ASP A 175 -7.61 -12.95 11.20
C ASP A 175 -8.28 -11.62 11.60
N GLY A 176 -7.51 -10.63 12.03
CA GLY A 176 -7.99 -9.30 12.42
C GLY A 176 -8.42 -9.22 13.87
N ALA A 177 -8.10 -10.23 14.69
CA ALA A 177 -8.35 -10.18 16.12
C ALA A 177 -7.27 -9.34 16.83
N VAL A 178 -7.73 -8.44 17.69
CA VAL A 178 -6.87 -7.61 18.54
C VAL A 178 -6.61 -8.33 19.86
N HIS A 179 -5.34 -8.55 20.17
CA HIS A 179 -4.88 -9.21 21.40
C HIS A 179 -4.06 -8.26 22.24
N ASP A 180 -4.28 -8.26 23.55
CA ASP A 180 -3.36 -7.60 24.46
C ASP A 180 -2.07 -8.42 24.62
N ASP A 181 -0.94 -7.74 24.46
CA ASP A 181 0.40 -8.24 24.72
C ASP A 181 1.16 -7.26 25.64
N PRO A 182 1.02 -7.43 26.97
CA PRO A 182 1.69 -6.58 27.94
C PRO A 182 3.23 -6.56 27.81
N THR A 183 3.83 -7.56 27.14
CA THR A 183 5.29 -7.58 26.95
C THR A 183 5.77 -6.44 26.04
N LEU A 184 4.90 -5.91 25.18
CA LEU A 184 5.19 -4.76 24.32
C LEU A 184 5.35 -3.44 25.09
N THR A 185 4.83 -3.34 26.32
CA THR A 185 5.04 -2.15 27.17
C THR A 185 6.52 -1.87 27.40
N ALA A 186 7.38 -2.89 27.39
CA ALA A 186 8.83 -2.75 27.50
C ALA A 186 9.45 -1.94 26.34
N ARG A 187 8.73 -1.73 25.23
CA ARG A 187 9.15 -0.88 24.10
C ARG A 187 8.99 0.61 24.40
N GLY A 188 8.28 0.98 25.46
CA GLY A 188 8.11 2.38 25.88
C GLY A 188 7.37 3.27 24.88
N VAL A 189 6.57 2.66 23.99
CA VAL A 189 5.76 3.41 23.00
C VAL A 189 4.40 3.70 23.61
N THR A 190 4.02 4.98 23.62
CA THR A 190 2.69 5.44 24.04
C THR A 190 1.97 6.14 22.90
N ILE A 191 0.66 6.26 23.03
CA ILE A 191 -0.16 7.13 22.17
C ILE A 191 0.07 8.58 22.60
N THR A 192 0.37 9.47 21.65
CA THR A 192 0.64 10.89 21.95
C THR A 192 -0.33 11.83 21.27
N PHE A 193 -1.13 11.35 20.33
CA PHE A 193 -2.12 12.15 19.61
C PHE A 193 -3.33 11.31 19.25
N TYR A 194 -4.49 11.95 19.18
CA TYR A 194 -5.73 11.38 18.69
C TYR A 194 -6.27 12.30 17.61
N ASP A 195 -6.42 11.78 16.40
CA ASP A 195 -7.03 12.51 15.29
C ASP A 195 -8.56 12.34 15.35
N SER A 196 -9.28 13.41 15.66
CA SER A 196 -10.75 13.37 15.70
C SER A 196 -11.42 13.24 14.33
N VAL A 197 -10.71 13.54 13.23
CA VAL A 197 -11.24 13.42 11.87
C VAL A 197 -11.25 11.96 11.44
N THR A 198 -10.12 11.26 11.59
CA THR A 198 -10.00 9.85 11.22
C THR A 198 -10.34 8.89 12.38
N GLN A 199 -10.50 9.41 13.60
CA GLN A 199 -10.76 8.65 14.84
C GLN A 199 -9.67 7.62 15.18
N HIS A 200 -8.40 7.97 14.93
CA HIS A 200 -7.24 7.12 15.24
C HIS A 200 -6.39 7.68 16.37
N ASN A 201 -5.96 6.77 17.25
CA ASN A 201 -4.85 7.00 18.17
C ASN A 201 -3.52 6.85 17.41
N ILE A 202 -2.62 7.82 17.54
CA ILE A 202 -1.31 7.86 16.85
C ILE A 202 -0.20 7.67 17.88
N ALA A 203 0.64 6.65 17.64
CA ALA A 203 1.78 6.36 18.49
C ALA A 203 2.87 7.45 18.39
N GLY A 204 3.55 7.71 19.51
CA GLY A 204 4.54 8.77 19.67
C GLY A 204 5.60 8.88 18.58
N PRO A 205 6.23 7.78 18.14
CA PRO A 205 7.23 7.84 17.07
C PRO A 205 6.66 8.37 15.74
N PHE A 206 5.44 7.99 15.37
CA PHE A 206 4.80 8.48 14.14
C PHE A 206 4.40 9.94 14.26
N TRP A 207 3.79 10.33 15.37
CA TRP A 207 3.41 11.73 15.61
C TRP A 207 4.63 12.66 15.63
N SER A 208 5.71 12.23 16.27
CA SER A 208 6.97 12.98 16.32
C SER A 208 7.57 13.16 14.92
N PHE A 209 7.54 12.11 14.09
CA PHE A 209 8.03 12.20 12.71
C PHE A 209 7.18 13.15 11.85
N MET A 210 5.85 13.04 11.90
CA MET A 210 4.94 13.90 11.13
C MET A 210 5.06 15.38 11.48
N ASN A 211 5.49 15.70 12.71
CA ASN A 211 5.69 17.08 13.18
C ASN A 211 7.17 17.50 13.18
N SER A 212 8.05 16.68 12.62
CA SER A 212 9.47 17.02 12.50
C SER A 212 9.72 17.99 11.34
N SER A 213 10.85 18.68 11.38
CA SER A 213 11.35 19.49 10.27
C SER A 213 12.74 18.99 9.87
N GLY A 214 13.11 19.19 8.61
CA GLY A 214 14.39 18.72 8.09
C GLY A 214 14.67 19.26 6.70
N VAL A 215 15.86 18.93 6.19
CA VAL A 215 16.30 19.35 4.86
C VAL A 215 15.39 18.75 3.78
N ILE A 216 15.00 19.60 2.84
CA ILE A 216 14.33 19.30 1.57
C ILE A 216 15.06 20.02 0.44
N PHE A 217 14.88 19.57 -0.79
CA PHE A 217 15.38 20.27 -1.99
C PHE A 217 14.25 21.04 -2.69
N ASP A 218 14.60 22.11 -3.39
CA ASP A 218 13.70 22.90 -4.23
C ASP A 218 13.81 22.48 -5.70
#